data_AF-A0A7Y6CR46-F1
#
_entry.id   AF-A0A7Y6CR46-F1
#
_cell.length_a   1.000
_cell.length_b   1.000
_cell.length_c   1.000
_cell.angle_alpha   90.00
_cell.angle_beta   90.00
_cell.angle_gamma   90.00
#
_symmetry.space_group_name_H-M   'P 1'
#
loop_
_entity.id
_entity.type
_entity.pdbx_description
1 polymer ?
#
loop_
_entity_poly.entity_id
_entity_poly.type
_entity_poly.pdbx_seq_one_letter_code
_entity_poly.pdbx_strand_id
1 'polypeptide(L)' 'MSVDSFDTDGDGYTDTDFTDADNNGVYDHVGVDTDGDGLYNYEAADTDGDGYVDVEAYDANADGYYDASETTHYA' A
#
# COMPACT_ATOMS: atom_id res chain seq x y z
N MET A 1 -8.09 13.54 2.33
CA MET A 1 -8.23 12.08 2.42
C MET A 1 -9.41 11.55 1.62
N SER A 2 -9.08 10.79 0.58
CA SER A 2 -9.93 9.79 -0.06
C SER A 2 -9.28 8.42 0.17
N VAL A 3 -10.08 7.38 0.38
CA VAL A 3 -9.59 6.01 0.45
C VAL A 3 -10.47 5.16 -0.47
N ASP A 4 -9.84 4.39 -1.34
CA ASP A 4 -10.50 3.44 -2.24
C ASP A 4 -10.00 2.04 -1.88
N SER A 5 -10.88 1.19 -1.37
CA SER A 5 -10.56 -0.19 -1.01
C SER A 5 -11.38 -1.19 -1.81
N PHE A 6 -10.74 -2.31 -2.16
CA PHE A 6 -11.31 -3.38 -2.97
C PHE A 6 -11.12 -4.72 -2.27
N ASP A 7 -12.24 -5.41 -2.09
CA ASP A 7 -12.33 -6.82 -1.69
C ASP A 7 -12.86 -7.56 -2.93
N THR A 8 -11.96 -8.26 -3.63
CA THR A 8 -12.22 -8.90 -4.93
C THR A 8 -12.72 -10.32 -4.76
N ASP A 9 -12.31 -11.01 -3.70
CA ASP A 9 -12.69 -12.41 -3.46
C ASP A 9 -13.87 -12.57 -2.49
N GLY A 10 -14.24 -11.52 -1.77
CA GLY A 10 -15.40 -11.42 -0.90
C GLY A 10 -15.21 -12.10 0.45
N ASP A 11 -13.97 -12.26 0.92
CA ASP A 11 -13.65 -12.88 2.20
C ASP A 11 -13.84 -11.94 3.41
N GLY A 12 -14.01 -10.64 3.16
CA GLY A 12 -14.21 -9.60 4.15
C GLY A 12 -12.94 -8.85 4.56
N TYR A 13 -11.78 -9.19 3.99
CA TYR A 13 -10.55 -8.42 4.05
C TYR A 13 -10.37 -7.60 2.78
N THR A 14 -9.47 -6.61 2.82
CA THR A 14 -9.23 -5.71 1.69
C THR A 14 -8.01 -6.19 0.93
N ASP A 15 -8.21 -6.69 -0.28
CA ASP A 15 -7.13 -7.13 -1.17
C ASP A 15 -6.23 -5.97 -1.60
N THR A 16 -6.81 -4.79 -1.82
CA THR A 16 -6.07 -3.63 -2.28
C THR A 16 -6.73 -2.34 -1.81
N ASP A 17 -5.93 -1.42 -1.30
CA ASP A 17 -6.36 -0.05 -1.01
C ASP A 17 -5.44 1.00 -1.60
N PHE A 18 -6.03 2.17 -1.84
CA PHE A 18 -5.36 3.36 -2.31
C PHE A 18 -5.79 4.54 -1.46
N THR A 19 -4.82 5.31 -0.96
CA THR A 19 -5.07 6.50 -0.14
C THR A 19 -4.55 7.75 -0.85
N ASP A 20 -5.43 8.73 -1.03
CA ASP A 20 -5.10 10.11 -1.46
C ASP A 20 -5.32 11.02 -0.23
N ALA A 21 -4.29 11.17 0.60
CA ALA A 21 -4.36 11.85 1.88
C ALA A 21 -4.53 13.36 1.71
N ASP A 22 -3.90 13.96 0.71
CA ASP A 22 -3.89 15.41 0.48
C ASP A 22 -4.99 15.93 -0.48
N ASN A 23 -5.74 15.02 -1.12
CA ASN A 23 -6.79 15.30 -2.12
C ASN A 23 -6.27 15.96 -3.40
N ASN A 24 -5.03 15.70 -3.81
CA ASN A 24 -4.46 16.23 -5.04
C ASN A 24 -4.82 15.39 -6.29
N GLY A 25 -5.43 14.21 -6.10
CA GLY A 25 -5.82 13.29 -7.18
C GLY A 25 -4.73 12.30 -7.60
N VAL A 26 -3.62 12.25 -6.87
CA VAL A 26 -2.58 11.23 -6.88
C VAL A 26 -2.67 10.46 -5.58
N TYR A 27 -2.39 9.16 -5.61
CA TYR A 27 -2.41 8.35 -4.41
C TYR A 27 -1.07 8.45 -3.70
N ASP A 28 -1.11 8.83 -2.42
CA ASP A 28 0.04 8.91 -1.52
C ASP A 28 0.43 7.53 -0.98
N HIS A 29 -0.48 6.56 -1.01
CA HIS A 29 -0.25 5.23 -0.46
C HIS A 29 -1.06 4.15 -1.18
N VAL A 30 -0.47 2.96 -1.27
CA VAL A 30 -1.07 1.75 -1.83
C VAL A 30 -0.74 0.57 -0.92
N GLY A 31 -1.75 -0.19 -0.52
CA GLY A 31 -1.60 -1.47 0.18
C GLY A 31 -2.18 -2.62 -0.65
N VAL A 32 -1.56 -3.80 -0.60
CA VAL A 32 -2.02 -5.02 -1.26
C VAL A 32 -1.91 -6.20 -0.31
N ASP A 33 -3.04 -6.85 -0.04
CA ASP A 33 -3.17 -8.12 0.65
C ASP A 33 -3.45 -9.21 -0.41
N THR A 34 -2.52 -10.14 -0.59
CA THR A 34 -2.64 -11.18 -1.62
C THR A 34 -3.08 -12.53 -1.08
N ASP A 35 -3.09 -12.72 0.24
CA ASP A 35 -3.43 -13.97 0.89
C ASP A 35 -4.69 -13.90 1.76
N GLY A 36 -5.29 -12.70 1.89
CA GLY A 36 -6.60 -12.49 2.48
C GLY A 36 -6.58 -12.66 4.00
N ASP A 37 -5.45 -12.33 4.63
CA ASP A 37 -5.29 -12.46 6.08
C ASP A 37 -5.56 -11.14 6.83
N GLY A 38 -5.75 -10.05 6.09
CA GLY A 38 -5.97 -8.70 6.57
C GLY A 38 -4.70 -7.90 6.80
N LEU A 39 -3.54 -8.42 6.41
CA LEU A 39 -2.23 -7.76 6.45
C LEU A 39 -1.70 -7.57 5.03
N TYR A 40 -1.07 -6.42 4.80
CA TYR A 40 -0.53 -6.13 3.48
C TYR A 40 0.75 -6.92 3.24
N ASN A 41 0.73 -7.72 2.18
CA ASN A 41 1.90 -8.38 1.62
C ASN A 41 2.80 -7.37 0.88
N TYR A 42 2.23 -6.27 0.43
CA TYR A 42 2.95 -5.18 -0.24
C TYR A 42 2.37 -3.82 0.13
N GLU A 43 3.25 -2.86 0.39
CA GLU A 43 2.89 -1.48 0.68
C GLU A 43 3.82 -0.52 -0.07
N ALA A 44 3.26 0.54 -0.64
CA ALA A 44 4.01 1.61 -1.28
C ALA A 44 3.51 2.98 -0.81
N ALA A 45 4.40 3.95 -0.68
CA ALA A 45 4.07 5.31 -0.29
C ALA A 45 4.86 6.36 -1.06
N ASP A 46 4.18 7.42 -1.46
CA ASP A 46 4.73 8.72 -1.87
C ASP A 46 4.68 9.62 -0.63
N THR A 47 5.84 10.02 -0.12
CA THR A 47 5.96 10.74 1.15
C THR A 47 6.15 12.25 0.97
N ASP A 48 6.49 12.69 -0.25
CA ASP A 48 6.72 14.10 -0.56
C ASP A 48 5.65 14.70 -1.50
N GLY A 49 4.78 13.86 -2.06
CA GLY A 49 3.63 14.22 -2.89
C GLY A 49 4.02 14.64 -4.31
N ASP A 50 5.17 14.20 -4.81
CA ASP A 50 5.63 14.51 -6.17
C ASP A 50 5.03 13.58 -7.25
N GLY A 51 4.31 12.56 -6.82
CA GLY A 51 3.63 11.56 -7.64
C GLY A 51 4.50 10.36 -8.01
N TYR A 52 5.68 10.22 -7.40
CA TYR A 52 6.51 9.03 -7.47
C TYR A 52 6.53 8.32 -6.11
N VAL A 53 6.62 6.99 -6.17
CA VAL A 53 6.77 6.19 -4.95
C VAL A 53 8.16 6.44 -4.37
N ASP A 54 8.20 6.81 -3.10
CA ASP A 54 9.42 6.98 -2.31
C ASP A 54 9.83 5.69 -1.62
N VAL A 55 8.85 4.95 -1.09
CA VAL A 55 9.07 3.78 -0.24
C VAL A 55 8.21 2.64 -0.72
N GLU A 56 8.81 1.47 -0.84
CA GLU A 56 8.13 0.19 -1.07
C GLU A 56 8.52 -0.80 0.04
N ALA A 57 7.56 -1.61 0.49
CA ALA A 57 7.76 -2.63 1.50
C ALA A 57 7.04 -3.93 1.11
N TYR A 58 7.64 -5.06 1.44
CA TYR A 58 7.17 -6.40 1.09
C TYR A 58 7.22 -7.32 2.29
N ASP A 59 6.11 -7.99 2.59
CA ASP A 59 6.03 -9.16 3.46
C ASP A 59 5.76 -10.36 2.55
N ALA A 60 6.82 -11.11 2.24
CA ALA A 60 6.72 -12.23 1.31
C ALA A 60 6.32 -13.53 2.01
N ASN A 61 6.35 -13.54 3.35
CA ASN A 61 6.15 -14.74 4.15
C ASN A 61 4.80 -14.71 4.93
N ALA A 62 4.09 -13.57 4.87
CA ALA A 62 2.81 -13.31 5.51
C ALA A 62 2.85 -13.58 7.03
N ASP A 63 3.92 -13.12 7.69
CA ASP A 63 4.04 -13.18 9.16
C ASP A 63 3.65 -11.86 9.85
N GLY A 64 3.26 -10.86 9.06
CA GLY A 64 2.86 -9.53 9.50
C GLY A 64 4.03 -8.58 9.71
N TYR A 65 5.23 -8.95 9.29
CA TYR A 65 6.42 -8.10 9.29
C TYR A 65 7.02 -8.03 7.89
N TYR A 66 7.28 -6.81 7.43
CA TYR A 66 7.98 -6.61 6.17
C TYR A 66 9.38 -7.23 6.19
N ASP A 67 9.60 -8.17 5.28
CA ASP A 67 10.89 -8.81 5.00
C ASP A 67 11.87 -7.83 4.35
N ALA A 68 11.34 -6.92 3.53
CA ALA A 68 12.11 -5.94 2.79
C ALA A 68 11.39 -4.59 2.76
N SER A 69 12.16 -3.51 2.88
CA SER A 69 11.72 -2.18 2.49
C SER A 69 12.84 -1.48 1.73
N GLU A 70 12.47 -0.82 0.63
CA GLU A 70 13.38 -0.06 -0.20
C GLU A 70 12.89 1.38 -0.31
N THR A 71 13.81 2.33 -0.17
CA THR A 71 13.57 3.72 -0.54
C THR A 71 14.03 3.90 -1.98
N THR A 72 13.08 4.06 -2.89
CA THR A 72 13.30 4.07 -4.34
C THR A 72 13.44 5.50 -4.89
N HIS A 73 12.89 6.48 -4.19
CA HIS A 73 13.04 7.90 -4.49
C HIS A 73 13.57 8.67 -3.25
N TYR A 74 14.55 9.54 -3.49
CA TYR A 74 15.11 10.43 -2.47
C TYR A 74 14.68 11.84 -2.82
N ALA A 75 13.79 12.41 -2.01
CA ALA A 75 13.46 13.83 -2.00
C ALA A 75 14.66 14.73 -1.60
#